data_AF-A0A8H5NMI5-F1
#
_entry.id   AF-A0A8H5NMI5-F1
#
_cell.length_a   1.000
_cell.length_b   1.000
_cell.length_c   1.000
_cell.angle_alpha   90.00
_cell.angle_beta   90.00
_cell.angle_gamma   90.00
#
_symmetry.space_group_name_H-M   'P 1'
#
loop_
_entity.id
_entity.type
_entity.pdbx_description
1 polymer ?
#
loop_
_entity_poly.entity_id
_entity_poly.type
_entity_poly.pdbx_seq_one_letter_code
_entity_poly.pdbx_strand_id
1 'polypeptide(L)'
;MTIGQLHNNQKFELLTQIWPGMLRADFDTYAQLYEKYYLYLDDQFSSIQEKPTLYTARTLGELGDLIRRIQGPNHRKKADIVIDQSQASYNTVDLVARMWLTIHIQHSNTQSPGCFQWPEDKTLSNALGEWLDKGISSKRSLDDDGPRQIPLDFSIPNLIRYYEMKVIWTSDLLQHLKIDWEHNQIKVYEHGICLRNHMKNPGLLPFPKEFVREAVDTLTLLFPRCRDTDDFLLKERRMILDVPYGRSRSLELLNYHYWRRNLSELVIHWENGPKGLSQIRLKPDHGNLMEYITFWVATLVLILTILSIAFGVASLVLAKRALDVSIRSLDVSVQSYNLALAIACADKNATNTLPGFCK
;
A
#
# COMPACT_ATOMS: atom_id res chain seq x y z
N MET A 1 16.11 22.01 20.62
CA MET A 1 17.03 20.87 20.42
C MET A 1 16.17 19.70 19.99
N THR A 2 16.46 19.09 18.84
CA THR A 2 15.71 17.92 18.36
C THR A 2 16.30 16.64 18.96
N ILE A 3 15.44 15.72 19.41
CA ILE A 3 15.75 14.37 19.89
C ILE A 3 16.59 13.61 18.85
N GLY A 4 16.36 13.87 17.56
CA GLY A 4 17.20 13.36 16.47
C GLY A 4 18.69 13.72 16.58
N GLN A 5 19.04 14.87 17.16
CA GLN A 5 20.42 15.35 17.34
C GLN A 5 21.10 14.85 18.62
N LEU A 6 20.36 14.13 19.49
CA LEU A 6 20.93 13.57 20.71
C LEU A 6 22.00 12.52 20.39
N HIS A 7 23.04 12.48 21.23
CA HIS A 7 24.04 11.42 21.17
C HIS A 7 23.43 10.05 21.51
N ASN A 8 24.03 8.96 21.03
CA ASN A 8 23.52 7.61 21.26
C ASN A 8 23.29 7.26 22.75
N ASN A 9 24.10 7.82 23.66
CA ASN A 9 23.89 7.63 25.11
C ASN A 9 22.62 8.32 25.62
N GLN A 10 22.36 9.55 25.19
CA GLN A 10 21.15 10.29 25.55
C GLN A 10 19.90 9.64 24.92
N LYS A 11 20.02 9.15 23.68
CA LYS A 11 18.99 8.37 22.99
C LYS A 11 18.64 7.09 23.74
N PHE A 12 19.65 6.37 24.22
CA PHE A 12 19.46 5.18 25.05
C PHE A 12 18.81 5.54 26.40
N GLU A 13 19.30 6.56 27.10
CA GLU A 13 18.72 7.02 28.37
C GLU A 13 17.23 7.36 28.23
N LEU A 14 16.86 8.09 27.16
CA LEU A 14 15.46 8.39 26.87
C LEU A 14 14.63 7.12 26.70
N LEU A 15 15.11 6.14 25.93
CA LEU A 15 14.40 4.88 25.74
C LEU A 15 14.28 4.06 27.03
N THR A 16 15.28 4.11 27.91
CA THR A 16 15.20 3.41 29.21
C THR A 16 14.17 4.03 30.16
N GLN A 17 13.83 5.31 29.98
CA GLN A 17 12.72 5.95 30.70
C GLN A 17 11.36 5.48 30.18
N ILE A 18 11.26 5.23 28.86
CA ILE A 18 10.03 4.75 28.22
C ILE A 18 9.84 3.24 28.42
N TRP A 19 10.91 2.46 28.37
CA TRP A 19 10.90 1.01 28.61
C TRP A 19 11.96 0.64 29.64
N PRO A 20 11.60 0.62 30.93
CA PRO A 20 12.48 0.17 31.99
C PRO A 20 13.02 -1.24 31.70
N GLY A 21 14.32 -1.46 31.92
CA GLY A 21 14.96 -2.75 31.70
C GLY A 21 15.44 -3.01 30.26
N MET A 22 15.38 -2.02 29.36
CA MET A 22 16.03 -2.12 28.05
C MET A 22 17.55 -2.31 28.19
N LEU A 23 18.09 -3.39 27.63
CA LEU A 23 19.52 -3.66 27.63
C LEU A 23 20.24 -2.80 26.58
N ARG A 24 21.45 -2.34 26.89
CA ARG A 24 22.24 -1.55 25.93
C ARG A 24 22.55 -2.32 24.65
N ALA A 25 22.87 -3.60 24.77
CA ALA A 25 23.11 -4.48 23.62
C ALA A 25 21.89 -4.58 22.68
N ASP A 26 20.67 -4.59 23.23
CA ASP A 26 19.45 -4.56 22.42
C ASP A 26 19.33 -3.23 21.67
N PHE A 27 19.58 -2.11 22.35
CA PHE A 27 19.56 -0.79 21.70
C PHE A 27 20.56 -0.71 20.54
N ASP A 28 21.81 -1.11 20.76
CA ASP A 28 22.85 -1.04 19.73
C ASP A 28 22.52 -1.95 18.53
N THR A 29 21.88 -3.10 18.77
CA THR A 29 21.44 -4.03 17.71
C THR A 29 20.33 -3.45 16.83
N TYR A 30 19.36 -2.75 17.42
CA TYR A 30 18.17 -2.26 16.72
C TYR A 30 18.13 -0.74 16.57
N ALA A 31 19.27 -0.06 16.73
CA ALA A 31 19.36 1.41 16.79
C ALA A 31 18.65 2.10 15.61
N GLN A 32 18.83 1.57 14.39
CA GLN A 32 18.25 2.13 13.18
C GLN A 32 16.71 2.05 13.15
N LEU A 33 16.10 1.07 13.83
CA LEU A 33 14.64 0.93 13.89
C LEU A 33 13.99 2.02 14.77
N TYR A 34 14.76 2.68 15.64
CA TYR A 34 14.26 3.76 16.48
C TYR A 34 14.26 5.12 15.80
N GLU A 35 14.89 5.28 14.63
CA GLU A 35 15.01 6.60 13.97
C GLU A 35 13.63 7.24 13.71
N LYS A 36 12.67 6.47 13.22
CA LYS A 36 11.31 6.94 12.98
C LYS A 36 10.56 7.22 14.27
N TYR A 37 10.82 6.44 15.32
CA TYR A 37 10.23 6.70 16.63
C TYR A 37 10.78 7.99 17.24
N TYR A 38 12.07 8.30 17.09
CA TYR A 38 12.62 9.57 17.53
C TYR A 38 12.03 10.77 16.79
N LEU A 39 11.82 10.66 15.47
CA LEU A 39 11.12 11.70 14.71
C LEU A 39 9.68 11.91 15.21
N TYR A 40 8.99 10.82 15.55
CA TYR A 40 7.68 10.90 16.17
C TYR A 40 7.72 11.59 17.54
N LEU A 41 8.68 11.24 18.41
CA LEU A 41 8.84 11.90 19.70
C LEU A 41 9.17 13.40 19.53
N ASP A 42 9.98 13.74 18.53
CA ASP A 42 10.31 15.12 18.19
C ASP A 42 9.07 15.94 17.81
N ASP A 43 8.20 15.37 16.97
CA ASP A 43 6.93 15.97 16.58
C ASP A 43 6.00 16.18 17.81
N GLN A 44 5.88 15.17 18.66
CA GLN A 44 5.09 15.27 19.88
C GLN A 44 5.68 16.30 20.87
N PHE A 45 7.00 16.43 20.96
CA PHE A 45 7.65 17.42 21.81
C PHE A 45 7.54 18.85 21.25
N SER A 46 7.60 18.99 19.92
CA SER A 46 7.41 20.27 19.23
C SER A 46 6.00 20.82 19.49
N SER A 47 4.99 19.94 19.55
CA SER A 47 3.63 20.29 19.95
C SER A 47 3.53 20.90 21.36
N ILE A 48 4.40 20.50 22.30
CA ILE A 48 4.49 21.09 23.65
C ILE A 48 5.08 22.51 23.57
N GLN A 49 6.13 22.67 22.77
CA GLN A 49 6.85 23.94 22.62
C GLN A 49 5.99 25.02 21.94
N GLU A 50 5.19 24.63 20.95
CA GLU A 50 4.29 25.55 20.25
C GLU A 50 3.12 26.01 21.12
N LYS A 51 2.65 25.16 22.04
CA LYS A 51 1.46 25.43 22.87
C LYS A 51 1.76 25.22 24.36
N PRO A 52 2.65 26.03 24.95
CA PRO A 52 3.12 25.79 26.31
C PRO A 52 2.00 25.91 27.34
N THR A 53 0.98 26.73 27.12
CA THR A 53 -0.15 26.88 28.06
C THR A 53 -1.01 25.62 28.20
N LEU A 54 -0.92 24.68 27.26
CA LEU A 54 -1.74 23.47 27.25
C LEU A 54 -1.11 22.29 27.99
N TYR A 55 0.14 22.41 28.44
CA TYR A 55 0.90 21.31 29.04
C TYR A 55 1.70 21.80 30.26
N THR A 56 1.80 20.94 31.28
CA THR A 56 2.55 21.22 32.51
C THR A 56 4.00 20.77 32.41
N ALA A 57 4.29 19.67 31.70
CA ALA A 57 5.67 19.23 31.48
C ALA A 57 6.38 20.08 30.42
N ARG A 58 7.64 20.40 30.68
CA ARG A 58 8.55 21.23 29.86
C ARG A 58 9.78 20.48 29.41
N THR A 59 10.18 19.43 30.13
CA THR A 59 11.42 18.70 29.88
C THR A 59 11.16 17.22 29.61
N LEU A 60 12.08 16.57 28.89
CA LEU A 60 12.01 15.13 28.65
C LEU A 60 12.09 14.32 29.96
N GLY A 61 12.83 14.81 30.97
CA GLY A 61 12.91 14.16 32.28
C GLY A 61 11.56 14.14 33.01
N GLU A 62 10.83 15.26 33.01
CA GLU A 62 9.48 15.34 33.59
C GLU A 62 8.50 14.39 32.89
N LEU A 63 8.60 14.27 31.56
CA LEU A 63 7.80 13.32 30.79
C LEU A 63 8.14 11.88 31.19
N GLY A 64 9.43 11.53 31.30
CA GLY A 64 9.89 10.22 31.76
C GLY A 64 9.41 9.86 33.17
N ASP A 65 9.41 10.82 34.10
CA ASP A 65 8.86 10.65 35.44
C ASP A 65 7.36 10.37 35.43
N LEU A 66 6.63 10.99 34.50
CA LEU A 66 5.21 10.75 34.32
C LEU A 66 4.95 9.38 33.67
N ILE A 67 5.77 8.96 32.70
CA ILE A 67 5.71 7.59 32.14
C ILE A 67 5.85 6.57 33.26
N ARG A 68 6.85 6.72 34.14
CA ARG A 68 7.05 5.81 35.27
C ARG A 68 5.86 5.79 36.24
N ARG A 69 5.18 6.92 36.43
CA ARG A 69 3.95 7.01 37.23
C ARG A 69 2.78 6.28 36.58
N ILE A 70 2.61 6.42 35.27
CA ILE A 70 1.57 5.72 34.50
C ILE A 70 1.86 4.21 34.44
N GLN A 71 3.12 3.83 34.27
CA GLN A 71 3.62 2.44 34.28
C GLN A 71 3.66 1.79 35.66
N GLY A 72 3.45 2.57 36.72
CA GLY A 72 3.27 2.04 38.08
C GLY A 72 2.13 1.02 38.12
N PRO A 73 1.86 0.37 39.27
CA PRO A 73 0.83 -0.68 39.34
C PRO A 73 -0.45 -0.21 38.64
N ASN A 74 -0.86 -0.94 37.59
CA ASN A 74 -1.87 -0.66 36.54
C ASN A 74 -3.30 -0.28 37.03
N HIS A 75 -3.44 0.08 38.30
CA HIS A 75 -4.66 0.32 39.04
C HIS A 75 -4.94 1.80 39.31
N ARG A 76 -4.06 2.72 38.90
CA ARG A 76 -4.30 4.17 39.09
C ARG A 76 -5.23 4.71 38.03
N LYS A 77 -6.24 5.46 38.46
CA LYS A 77 -7.11 6.20 37.56
C LYS A 77 -6.37 7.42 37.03
N LYS A 78 -6.80 7.96 35.89
CA LYS A 78 -6.20 9.16 35.32
C LYS A 78 -6.20 10.34 36.31
N ALA A 79 -7.31 10.53 37.03
CA ALA A 79 -7.43 11.56 38.07
C ALA A 79 -6.39 11.42 39.20
N ASP A 80 -5.96 10.20 39.53
CA ASP A 80 -5.00 9.93 40.62
C ASP A 80 -3.52 10.09 40.18
N ILE A 81 -3.26 10.15 38.87
CA ILE A 81 -1.91 10.29 38.29
C ILE A 81 -1.52 11.77 38.22
N VAL A 82 -2.53 12.61 38.01
CA VAL A 82 -2.41 14.04 37.79
C VAL A 82 -2.10 14.77 39.11
N ILE A 83 -1.14 15.70 39.09
CA ILE A 83 -0.72 16.46 40.28
C ILE A 83 -1.73 17.57 40.63
N ASP A 84 -2.29 18.23 39.60
CA ASP A 84 -3.30 19.27 39.74
C ASP A 84 -4.49 18.97 38.81
N GLN A 85 -5.74 19.17 39.24
CA GLN A 85 -6.92 18.92 38.39
C GLN A 85 -7.08 19.94 37.24
N SER A 86 -5.97 20.54 36.77
CA SER A 86 -5.98 21.41 35.61
C SER A 86 -6.05 20.61 34.31
N GLN A 87 -6.69 21.20 33.30
CA GLN A 87 -6.72 20.63 31.95
C GLN A 87 -5.30 20.42 31.38
N ALA A 88 -4.35 21.28 31.74
CA ALA A 88 -2.97 21.18 31.25
C ALA A 88 -2.27 19.91 31.77
N SER A 89 -2.55 19.51 33.02
CA SER A 89 -2.01 18.25 33.56
C SER A 89 -2.65 17.02 32.90
N TYR A 90 -3.96 17.04 32.68
CA TYR A 90 -4.63 15.97 31.94
C TYR A 90 -4.08 15.82 30.52
N ASN A 91 -3.90 16.94 29.81
CA ASN A 91 -3.33 16.94 28.46
C ASN A 91 -1.90 16.38 28.43
N THR A 92 -1.11 16.68 29.46
CA THR A 92 0.25 16.18 29.62
C THR A 92 0.27 14.68 29.85
N VAL A 93 -0.61 14.17 30.71
CA VAL A 93 -0.77 12.72 30.93
C VAL A 93 -1.18 11.99 29.66
N ASP A 94 -2.14 12.54 28.90
CA ASP A 94 -2.58 11.98 27.62
C ASP A 94 -1.46 11.99 26.57
N LEU A 95 -0.68 13.08 26.51
CA LEU A 95 0.45 13.19 25.60
C LEU A 95 1.54 12.16 25.94
N VAL A 96 1.83 11.96 27.22
CA VAL A 96 2.80 10.98 27.67
C VAL A 96 2.34 9.55 27.37
N ALA A 97 1.08 9.23 27.64
CA ALA A 97 0.51 7.93 27.26
C ALA A 97 0.54 7.71 25.74
N ARG A 98 0.28 8.76 24.95
CA ARG A 98 0.42 8.75 23.49
C ARG A 98 1.87 8.47 23.05
N MET A 99 2.86 9.17 23.60
CA MET A 99 4.27 8.96 23.27
C MET A 99 4.73 7.53 23.60
N TRP A 100 4.32 7.00 24.75
CA TRP A 100 4.70 5.67 25.21
C TRP A 100 4.03 4.54 24.42
N LEU A 101 2.70 4.61 24.25
CA LEU A 101 1.92 3.54 23.63
C LEU A 101 1.75 3.71 22.12
N THR A 102 2.16 4.86 21.57
CA THR A 102 1.98 5.22 20.16
C THR A 102 0.51 5.11 19.73
N ILE A 103 -0.39 5.69 20.53
CA ILE A 103 -1.83 5.75 20.25
C ILE A 103 -2.34 7.16 20.30
N HIS A 104 -3.29 7.50 19.43
CA HIS A 104 -3.92 8.80 19.51
C HIS A 104 -4.97 8.84 20.62
N ILE A 105 -4.73 9.67 21.64
CA ILE A 105 -5.70 9.98 22.70
C ILE A 105 -6.30 11.35 22.43
N GLN A 106 -7.61 11.44 22.26
CA GLN A 106 -8.30 12.71 21.99
C GLN A 106 -8.47 13.52 23.28
N HIS A 107 -8.12 14.81 23.22
CA HIS A 107 -8.18 15.75 24.34
C HIS A 107 -9.53 16.47 24.50
N SER A 108 -10.38 16.47 23.49
CA SER A 108 -11.62 17.26 23.47
C SER A 108 -12.82 16.51 24.03
N ASN A 109 -13.65 17.20 24.83
CA ASN A 109 -14.95 16.72 25.31
C ASN A 109 -15.97 16.45 24.19
N THR A 110 -15.67 16.85 22.95
CA THR A 110 -16.44 16.46 21.78
C THR A 110 -16.09 15.01 21.43
N GLN A 111 -17.04 14.10 21.69
CA GLN A 111 -16.93 12.71 21.26
C GLN A 111 -16.91 12.67 19.73
N SER A 112 -15.73 12.49 19.15
CA SER A 112 -15.61 12.12 17.75
C SER A 112 -15.78 10.61 17.64
N PRO A 113 -16.77 10.10 16.89
CA PRO A 113 -16.95 8.67 16.72
C PRO A 113 -15.68 8.06 16.12
N GLY A 114 -15.10 7.08 16.83
CA GLY A 114 -13.91 6.35 16.40
C GLY A 114 -12.57 6.87 16.96
N CYS A 115 -12.57 7.88 17.82
CA CYS A 115 -11.37 8.29 18.56
C CYS A 115 -11.33 7.62 19.95
N PHE A 116 -10.13 7.29 20.42
CA PHE A 116 -9.93 6.82 21.79
C PHE A 116 -9.83 8.01 22.74
N GLN A 117 -10.54 7.92 23.86
CA GLN A 117 -10.50 8.88 24.96
C GLN A 117 -10.16 8.11 26.22
N TRP A 118 -9.31 8.69 27.08
CA TRP A 118 -9.01 8.14 28.39
C TRP A 118 -9.81 8.90 29.46
N PRO A 119 -10.90 8.30 29.99
CA PRO A 119 -11.74 8.93 31.01
C PRO A 119 -10.99 9.12 32.33
N GLU A 120 -11.36 10.16 33.06
CA GLU A 120 -10.72 10.53 34.33
C GLU A 120 -10.86 9.45 35.42
N ASP A 121 -11.99 8.76 35.42
CA ASP A 121 -12.42 7.79 36.43
C ASP A 121 -11.91 6.36 36.16
N LYS A 122 -11.24 6.13 35.03
CA LYS A 122 -10.78 4.80 34.60
C LYS A 122 -9.25 4.69 34.57
N THR A 123 -8.79 3.46 34.78
CA THR A 123 -7.41 3.09 34.48
C THR A 123 -7.23 3.04 32.96
N LEU A 124 -6.00 3.26 32.49
CA LEU A 124 -5.70 3.22 31.05
C LEU A 124 -5.99 1.84 30.46
N SER A 125 -5.72 0.77 31.20
CA SER A 125 -5.99 -0.61 30.76
C SER A 125 -7.50 -0.88 30.62
N ASN A 126 -8.33 -0.45 31.58
CA ASN A 126 -9.78 -0.65 31.50
C ASN A 126 -10.39 0.18 30.35
N ALA A 127 -9.97 1.44 30.19
CA ALA A 127 -10.44 2.30 29.10
C ALA A 127 -10.09 1.70 27.73
N LEU A 128 -8.87 1.19 27.57
CA LEU A 128 -8.42 0.54 26.33
C LEU A 128 -9.16 -0.77 26.09
N GLY A 129 -9.33 -1.61 27.11
CA GLY A 129 -10.06 -2.87 27.01
C GLY A 129 -11.49 -2.66 26.53
N GLU A 130 -12.22 -1.75 27.16
CA GLU A 130 -13.59 -1.41 26.75
C GLU A 130 -13.66 -0.84 25.34
N TRP A 131 -12.70 0.01 24.96
CA TRP A 131 -12.67 0.59 23.60
C TRP A 131 -12.43 -0.49 22.54
N LEU A 132 -11.49 -1.41 22.80
CA LEU A 132 -11.20 -2.54 21.91
C LEU A 132 -12.42 -3.48 21.82
N ASP A 133 -13.05 -3.82 22.94
CA ASP A 133 -14.21 -4.71 22.98
C ASP A 133 -15.43 -4.11 22.27
N LYS A 134 -15.64 -2.79 22.39
CA LYS A 134 -16.66 -2.07 21.61
C LYS A 134 -16.34 -2.11 20.12
N GLY A 135 -15.07 -1.95 19.76
CA GLY A 135 -14.57 -2.09 18.40
C GLY A 135 -14.83 -3.48 17.83
N ILE A 136 -14.63 -4.55 18.61
CA ILE A 136 -14.88 -5.92 18.17
C ILE A 136 -16.38 -6.22 18.09
N SER A 137 -17.16 -5.84 19.11
CA SER A 137 -18.59 -6.16 19.19
C SER A 137 -19.40 -5.46 18.11
N SER A 138 -19.09 -4.19 17.81
CA SER A 138 -19.69 -3.47 16.67
C SER A 138 -19.35 -4.09 15.32
N LYS A 139 -18.31 -4.94 15.26
CA LYS A 139 -17.81 -5.57 14.03
C LYS A 139 -18.26 -7.01 13.82
N ARG A 140 -18.74 -7.71 14.86
CA ARG A 140 -19.16 -9.13 14.81
C ARG A 140 -20.41 -9.41 13.96
N SER A 141 -21.18 -8.41 13.55
CA SER A 141 -22.41 -8.62 12.76
C SER A 141 -22.17 -9.06 11.30
N LEU A 142 -20.91 -9.27 10.89
CA LEU A 142 -20.53 -9.76 9.55
C LEU A 142 -19.87 -11.16 9.58
N ASP A 143 -19.72 -11.78 10.75
CA ASP A 143 -18.92 -13.00 10.98
C ASP A 143 -19.80 -14.28 11.05
N ASP A 144 -20.51 -14.62 9.97
CA ASP A 144 -21.08 -15.99 9.76
C ASP A 144 -20.64 -16.56 8.41
N ASP A 145 -19.41 -16.31 8.02
CA ASP A 145 -18.74 -17.05 6.95
C ASP A 145 -17.65 -17.91 7.58
N GLY A 146 -17.57 -19.18 7.16
CA GLY A 146 -16.73 -20.22 7.77
C GLY A 146 -15.22 -19.91 7.79
N PRO A 147 -14.36 -20.92 7.99
CA PRO A 147 -12.92 -20.70 8.06
C PRO A 147 -12.35 -20.19 6.72
N ARG A 148 -12.28 -18.86 6.56
CA ARG A 148 -11.63 -18.22 5.42
C ARG A 148 -10.12 -18.21 5.62
N GLN A 149 -9.39 -18.64 4.60
CA GLN A 149 -7.93 -18.56 4.56
C GLN A 149 -7.51 -17.31 3.81
N ILE A 150 -6.45 -16.68 4.32
CA ILE A 150 -5.77 -15.56 3.68
C ILE A 150 -4.85 -16.13 2.60
N PRO A 151 -4.94 -15.65 1.34
CA PRO A 151 -4.09 -16.14 0.26
C PRO A 151 -2.60 -16.03 0.57
N LEU A 152 -1.80 -17.00 0.12
CA LEU A 152 -0.36 -17.04 0.40
C LEU A 152 0.37 -15.83 -0.18
N ASP A 153 -0.08 -15.32 -1.32
CA ASP A 153 0.46 -14.15 -2.02
C ASP A 153 -0.10 -12.81 -1.49
N PHE A 154 -0.97 -12.84 -0.47
CA PHE A 154 -1.50 -11.63 0.17
C PHE A 154 -0.39 -10.85 0.88
N SER A 155 -0.03 -9.69 0.32
CA SER A 155 1.01 -8.82 0.88
C SER A 155 0.76 -7.37 0.49
N ILE A 156 1.31 -6.43 1.26
CA ILE A 156 1.25 -5.01 0.95
C ILE A 156 1.87 -4.67 -0.42
N PRO A 157 3.08 -5.16 -0.77
CA PRO A 157 3.63 -4.96 -2.11
C PRO A 157 2.67 -5.39 -3.22
N ASN A 158 1.97 -6.50 -3.04
CA ASN A 158 1.03 -6.99 -4.04
C ASN A 158 -0.28 -6.20 -4.06
N LEU A 159 -0.78 -5.74 -2.90
CA LEU A 159 -1.94 -4.85 -2.83
C LEU A 159 -1.67 -3.52 -3.57
N ILE A 160 -0.46 -2.97 -3.44
CA ILE A 160 -0.05 -1.78 -4.19
C ILE A 160 0.05 -2.11 -5.70
N ARG A 161 0.69 -3.23 -6.03
CA ARG A 161 1.02 -3.59 -7.42
C ARG A 161 -0.20 -3.95 -8.27
N TYR A 162 -1.16 -4.66 -7.70
CA TYR A 162 -2.31 -5.22 -8.40
C TYR A 162 -3.64 -4.52 -8.07
N TYR A 163 -3.77 -3.92 -6.89
CA TYR A 163 -5.03 -3.29 -6.46
C TYR A 163 -4.90 -1.77 -6.33
N GLU A 164 -3.76 -1.20 -6.75
CA GLU A 164 -3.47 0.25 -6.74
C GLU A 164 -3.68 0.89 -5.36
N MET A 165 -3.56 0.09 -4.30
CA MET A 165 -3.69 0.58 -2.93
C MET A 165 -2.49 1.46 -2.59
N LYS A 166 -2.72 2.46 -1.73
CA LYS A 166 -1.66 3.32 -1.19
C LYS A 166 -1.46 3.01 0.28
N VAL A 167 -0.20 2.83 0.67
CA VAL A 167 0.16 2.64 2.08
C VAL A 167 0.41 3.99 2.72
N ILE A 168 -0.30 4.25 3.81
CA ILE A 168 -0.06 5.39 4.68
C ILE A 168 0.55 4.88 5.97
N TRP A 169 1.82 5.21 6.21
CA TRP A 169 2.47 4.90 7.47
C TRP A 169 1.86 5.73 8.59
N THR A 170 1.54 5.07 9.70
CA THR A 170 0.99 5.72 10.87
C THR A 170 1.77 5.36 12.13
N SER A 171 1.95 6.36 12.99
CA SER A 171 2.45 6.15 14.35
C SER A 171 1.33 5.76 15.32
N ASP A 172 0.06 5.70 14.90
CA ASP A 172 -1.07 5.32 15.77
C ASP A 172 -1.43 3.84 15.60
N LEU A 173 -1.16 3.05 16.63
CA LEU A 173 -1.43 1.60 16.63
C LEU A 173 -2.93 1.29 16.48
N LEU A 174 -3.82 2.14 17.00
CA LEU A 174 -5.27 1.92 16.90
C LEU A 174 -5.79 2.13 15.47
N GLN A 175 -5.04 2.84 14.62
CA GLN A 175 -5.36 3.06 13.21
C GLN A 175 -4.73 2.00 12.31
N HIS A 176 -3.99 1.03 12.87
CA HIS A 176 -3.40 -0.05 12.09
C HIS A 176 -4.47 -0.82 11.30
N LEU A 177 -4.20 -1.10 10.03
CA LEU A 177 -5.10 -1.74 9.08
C LEU A 177 -6.42 -1.00 8.86
N LYS A 178 -6.53 0.29 9.21
CA LYS A 178 -7.70 1.07 8.82
C LYS A 178 -7.66 1.34 7.32
N ILE A 179 -8.78 1.06 6.66
CA ILE A 179 -8.93 1.18 5.22
C ILE A 179 -9.78 2.40 4.92
N ASP A 180 -9.31 3.21 3.98
CA ASP A 180 -10.07 4.27 3.35
C ASP A 180 -10.37 3.84 1.91
N TRP A 181 -11.59 3.35 1.70
CA TRP A 181 -12.05 2.85 0.41
C TRP A 181 -12.24 3.96 -0.64
N GLU A 182 -12.47 5.21 -0.21
CA GLU A 182 -12.64 6.34 -1.12
C GLU A 182 -11.31 6.69 -1.81
N HIS A 183 -10.23 6.69 -1.03
CA HIS A 183 -8.90 7.02 -1.53
C HIS A 183 -8.03 5.79 -1.83
N ASN A 184 -8.58 4.58 -1.64
CA ASN A 184 -7.90 3.31 -1.76
C ASN A 184 -6.61 3.24 -0.91
N GLN A 185 -6.70 3.67 0.35
CA GLN A 185 -5.56 3.77 1.25
C GLN A 185 -5.67 2.77 2.40
N ILE A 186 -4.53 2.23 2.81
CA ILE A 186 -4.40 1.40 4.00
C ILE A 186 -3.40 2.01 4.96
N LYS A 187 -3.80 2.14 6.21
CA LYS A 187 -2.91 2.62 7.27
C LYS A 187 -2.11 1.47 7.86
N VAL A 188 -0.78 1.58 7.85
CA VAL A 188 0.12 0.57 8.39
C VAL A 188 0.93 1.17 9.53
N TYR A 189 0.96 0.48 10.66
CA TYR A 189 1.68 0.94 11.84
C TYR A 189 3.18 0.76 11.62
N GLU A 190 3.95 1.82 11.85
CA GLU A 190 5.36 1.86 11.44
C GLU A 190 6.33 1.44 12.55
N HIS A 191 5.96 1.57 13.82
CA HIS A 191 6.90 1.43 14.95
C HIS A 191 6.97 0.01 15.49
N GLY A 192 7.30 -0.98 14.65
CA GLY A 192 7.40 -2.39 15.06
C GLY A 192 8.36 -2.65 16.24
N ILE A 193 9.37 -1.79 16.42
CA ILE A 193 10.29 -1.83 17.57
C ILE A 193 9.59 -1.50 18.90
N CYS A 194 8.56 -0.66 18.90
CA CYS A 194 7.79 -0.36 20.10
C CYS A 194 7.02 -1.60 20.57
N LEU A 195 6.39 -2.33 19.64
CA LEU A 195 5.73 -3.62 19.92
C LEU A 195 6.71 -4.63 20.54
N ARG A 196 7.98 -4.64 20.07
CA ARG A 196 9.05 -5.45 20.66
C ARG A 196 9.25 -5.19 22.13
N ASN A 197 9.40 -3.92 22.46
CA ASN A 197 9.72 -3.50 23.81
C ASN A 197 8.52 -3.74 24.74
N HIS A 198 7.31 -3.53 24.24
CA HIS A 198 6.07 -3.89 24.93
C HIS A 198 5.97 -5.39 25.23
N MET A 199 6.34 -6.26 24.29
CA MET A 199 6.31 -7.72 24.50
C MET A 199 7.38 -8.21 25.48
N LYS A 200 8.55 -7.56 25.54
CA LYS A 200 9.61 -7.89 26.50
C LYS A 200 9.24 -7.54 27.94
N ASN A 201 8.39 -6.52 28.12
CA ASN A 201 7.96 -6.01 29.43
C ASN A 201 6.43 -6.09 29.60
N PRO A 202 5.83 -7.30 29.59
CA PRO A 202 4.37 -7.43 29.60
C PRO A 202 3.73 -6.93 30.90
N GLY A 203 4.46 -6.92 32.02
CA GLY A 203 3.94 -6.47 33.32
C GLY A 203 3.69 -4.96 33.41
N LEU A 204 4.27 -4.17 32.50
CA LEU A 204 4.10 -2.71 32.45
C LEU A 204 3.08 -2.28 31.39
N LEU A 205 2.47 -3.23 30.67
CA LEU A 205 1.64 -2.95 29.51
C LEU A 205 0.17 -2.74 29.92
N PRO A 206 -0.50 -1.66 29.47
CA PRO A 206 -1.92 -1.49 29.70
C PRO A 206 -2.78 -2.22 28.66
N PHE A 207 -2.20 -2.58 27.51
CA PHE A 207 -2.86 -3.37 26.47
C PHE A 207 -3.04 -4.84 26.88
N PRO A 208 -4.10 -5.51 26.37
CA PRO A 208 -4.14 -6.96 26.37
C PRO A 208 -2.92 -7.54 25.65
N LYS A 209 -2.31 -8.58 26.21
CA LYS A 209 -1.13 -9.23 25.62
C LYS A 209 -1.40 -9.72 24.20
N GLU A 210 -2.60 -10.24 23.95
CA GLU A 210 -3.02 -10.70 22.63
C GLU A 210 -3.14 -9.57 21.60
N PHE A 211 -3.46 -8.35 22.02
CA PHE A 211 -3.56 -7.20 21.11
C PHE A 211 -2.19 -6.86 20.50
N VAL A 212 -1.15 -6.77 21.33
CA VAL A 212 0.21 -6.49 20.84
C VAL A 212 0.76 -7.66 20.04
N ARG A 213 0.44 -8.89 20.42
CA ARG A 213 0.82 -10.09 19.66
C ARG A 213 0.20 -10.08 18.27
N GLU A 214 -1.10 -9.86 18.19
CA GLU A 214 -1.80 -9.83 16.92
C GLU A 214 -1.29 -8.68 16.03
N ALA A 215 -0.93 -7.52 16.58
CA ALA A 215 -0.31 -6.42 15.81
C ALA A 215 1.01 -6.81 15.15
N VAL A 216 1.80 -7.66 15.81
CA VAL A 216 3.04 -8.20 15.22
C VAL A 216 2.73 -9.24 14.16
N ASP A 217 1.73 -10.10 14.40
CA ASP A 217 1.29 -11.13 13.46
C ASP A 217 0.71 -10.50 12.19
N THR A 218 0.01 -9.36 12.29
CA THR A 218 -0.48 -8.61 11.12
C THR A 218 0.66 -7.98 10.32
N LEU A 219 1.67 -7.40 10.97
CA LEU A 219 2.85 -6.87 10.25
C LEU A 219 3.59 -7.99 9.50
N THR A 220 3.74 -9.16 10.13
CA THR A 220 4.37 -10.34 9.52
C THR A 220 3.54 -10.89 8.35
N LEU A 221 2.21 -10.82 8.45
CA LEU A 221 1.30 -11.19 7.37
C LEU A 221 1.43 -10.25 6.16
N LEU A 222 1.46 -8.94 6.41
CA LEU A 222 1.47 -7.88 5.40
C LEU A 222 2.81 -7.74 4.68
N PHE A 223 3.91 -8.03 5.38
CA PHE A 223 5.28 -7.91 4.87
C PHE A 223 6.00 -9.26 5.01
N PRO A 224 5.60 -10.28 4.23
CA PRO A 224 6.25 -11.57 4.25
C PRO A 224 7.69 -11.43 3.73
N ARG A 225 8.58 -12.32 4.20
CA ARG A 225 9.97 -12.40 3.71
C ARG A 225 10.00 -12.84 2.26
N CYS A 226 10.07 -11.87 1.36
CA CYS A 226 10.24 -12.10 -0.07
C CYS A 226 10.89 -10.86 -0.70
N ARG A 227 11.46 -11.06 -1.89
CA ARG A 227 12.14 -9.99 -2.65
C ARG A 227 11.25 -8.76 -2.86
N ASP A 228 9.97 -8.96 -3.17
CA ASP A 228 9.04 -7.84 -3.41
C ASP A 228 8.84 -6.97 -2.16
N THR A 229 8.83 -7.58 -0.97
CA THR A 229 8.76 -6.86 0.32
C THR A 229 10.06 -6.11 0.57
N ASP A 230 11.21 -6.75 0.36
CA ASP A 230 12.52 -6.13 0.59
C ASP A 230 12.74 -4.93 -0.33
N ASP A 231 12.41 -5.08 -1.62
CA ASP A 231 12.49 -4.01 -2.63
C ASP A 231 11.54 -2.85 -2.29
N PHE A 232 10.32 -3.16 -1.83
CA PHE A 232 9.35 -2.14 -1.39
C PHE A 232 9.86 -1.36 -0.17
N LEU A 233 10.34 -2.06 0.86
CA LEU A 233 10.84 -1.43 2.08
C LEU A 233 12.09 -0.60 1.82
N LEU A 234 12.99 -1.09 0.96
CA LEU A 234 14.18 -0.34 0.54
C LEU A 234 13.79 0.96 -0.18
N LYS A 235 12.82 0.90 -1.10
CA LYS A 235 12.30 2.08 -1.81
C LYS A 235 11.70 3.12 -0.86
N GLU A 236 10.94 2.67 0.13
CA GLU A 236 10.33 3.53 1.16
C GLU A 236 11.34 4.00 2.23
N ARG A 237 12.60 3.53 2.18
CA ARG A 237 13.62 3.73 3.22
C ARG A 237 13.09 3.34 4.60
N ARG A 238 12.42 2.20 4.66
CA ARG A 238 11.82 1.62 5.87
C ARG A 238 12.50 0.31 6.18
N MET A 239 12.58 0.02 7.47
CA MET A 239 12.90 -1.30 7.97
C MET A 239 11.77 -1.70 8.89
N ILE A 240 11.15 -2.83 8.58
CA ILE A 240 10.21 -3.49 9.49
C ILE A 240 11.04 -4.46 10.31
N LEU A 241 10.70 -4.59 11.58
CA LEU A 241 11.39 -5.51 12.47
C LEU A 241 11.26 -6.94 11.94
N ASP A 242 12.37 -7.47 11.41
CA ASP A 242 12.46 -8.79 10.81
C ASP A 242 12.69 -9.91 11.85
N VAL A 243 12.02 -9.81 13.00
CA VAL A 243 12.14 -10.84 14.04
C VAL A 243 10.78 -11.52 14.16
N PRO A 244 10.59 -12.73 13.59
CA PRO A 244 9.48 -13.57 14.01
C PRO A 244 9.70 -13.80 15.50
N TYR A 245 8.78 -13.33 16.34
CA TYR A 245 8.83 -13.52 17.79
C TYR A 245 8.48 -14.97 18.15
N GLY A 246 9.17 -15.92 17.52
CA GLY A 246 8.85 -17.34 17.56
C GLY A 246 7.56 -17.74 16.84
N ARG A 247 6.92 -16.84 16.07
CA ARG A 247 5.66 -17.13 15.37
C ARG A 247 5.82 -17.03 13.86
N SER A 248 5.31 -18.06 13.18
CA SER A 248 5.21 -18.11 11.73
C SER A 248 4.01 -17.32 11.24
N ARG A 249 4.06 -16.86 9.99
CA ARG A 249 2.95 -16.19 9.31
C ARG A 249 1.68 -17.06 9.36
N SER A 250 0.66 -16.59 10.07
CA SER A 250 -0.65 -17.25 10.13
C SER A 250 -1.50 -16.82 8.94
N LEU A 251 -2.00 -17.78 8.17
CA LEU A 251 -2.93 -17.51 7.06
C LEU A 251 -4.39 -17.75 7.46
N GLU A 252 -4.65 -18.22 8.68
CA GLU A 252 -6.01 -18.43 9.16
C GLU A 252 -6.57 -17.11 9.69
N LEU A 253 -7.66 -16.64 9.08
CA LEU A 253 -8.29 -15.38 9.48
C LEU A 253 -8.82 -15.41 10.92
N LEU A 254 -9.19 -16.60 11.42
CA LEU A 254 -9.68 -16.82 12.78
C LEU A 254 -8.65 -16.49 13.87
N ASN A 255 -7.35 -16.58 13.54
CA ASN A 255 -6.27 -16.27 14.49
C ASN A 255 -6.12 -14.76 14.77
N TYR A 256 -6.80 -13.93 13.99
CA TYR A 256 -6.91 -12.49 14.22
C TYR A 256 -8.25 -12.20 14.90
N HIS A 257 -8.26 -11.46 16.01
CA HIS A 257 -9.45 -11.08 16.77
C HIS A 257 -9.70 -9.57 16.70
N TYR A 258 -8.66 -8.75 16.83
CA TYR A 258 -8.78 -7.29 16.84
C TYR A 258 -8.85 -6.69 15.42
N TRP A 259 -8.09 -7.26 14.47
CA TRP A 259 -8.03 -6.80 13.07
C TRP A 259 -8.74 -7.72 12.08
N ARG A 260 -9.40 -8.79 12.56
CA ARG A 260 -10.10 -9.77 11.71
C ARG A 260 -10.95 -9.15 10.62
N ARG A 261 -11.84 -8.23 11.00
CA ARG A 261 -12.76 -7.60 10.04
C ARG A 261 -12.02 -6.83 8.96
N ASN A 262 -11.05 -5.99 9.34
CA ASN A 262 -10.31 -5.20 8.38
C ASN A 262 -9.51 -6.12 7.43
N LEU A 263 -8.92 -7.20 7.94
CA LEU A 263 -8.30 -8.23 7.11
C LEU A 263 -9.30 -8.94 6.22
N SER A 264 -10.49 -9.28 6.73
CA SER A 264 -11.57 -9.90 5.96
C SER A 264 -12.00 -9.02 4.80
N GLU A 265 -12.20 -7.72 5.04
CA GLU A 265 -12.54 -6.76 3.99
C GLU A 265 -11.42 -6.65 2.93
N LEU A 266 -10.14 -6.69 3.34
CA LEU A 266 -9.01 -6.72 2.40
C LEU A 266 -8.93 -8.03 1.61
N VAL A 267 -9.22 -9.17 2.24
CA VAL A 267 -9.24 -10.48 1.58
C VAL A 267 -10.40 -10.56 0.59
N ILE A 268 -11.58 -10.08 0.96
CA ILE A 268 -12.72 -9.97 0.04
C ILE A 268 -12.36 -9.04 -1.13
N HIS A 269 -11.71 -7.90 -0.85
CA HIS A 269 -11.24 -7.00 -1.89
C HIS A 269 -10.21 -7.68 -2.82
N TRP A 270 -9.33 -8.50 -2.26
CA TRP A 270 -8.37 -9.30 -2.99
C TRP A 270 -9.05 -10.35 -3.88
N GLU A 271 -10.02 -11.09 -3.35
CA GLU A 271 -10.79 -12.11 -4.07
C GLU A 271 -11.59 -11.53 -5.24
N ASN A 272 -12.10 -10.30 -5.10
CA ASN A 272 -12.81 -9.60 -6.17
C ASN A 272 -11.94 -9.25 -7.40
N GLY A 273 -10.63 -9.46 -7.32
CA GLY A 273 -9.70 -9.27 -8.43
C GLY A 273 -9.23 -7.81 -8.64
N PRO A 274 -8.16 -7.63 -9.43
CA PRO A 274 -7.56 -6.32 -9.68
C PRO A 274 -8.52 -5.41 -10.47
N LYS A 275 -8.50 -4.11 -10.18
CA LYS A 275 -9.32 -3.09 -10.86
C LYS A 275 -8.48 -2.19 -11.77
N GLY A 276 -8.99 -1.86 -12.94
CA GLY A 276 -8.38 -0.87 -13.85
C GLY A 276 -7.24 -1.42 -14.72
N LEU A 277 -6.21 -0.60 -14.96
CA LEU A 277 -5.08 -0.96 -15.83
C LEU A 277 -4.23 -2.11 -15.26
N SER A 278 -4.36 -2.39 -13.97
CA SER A 278 -3.77 -3.53 -13.30
C SER A 278 -4.32 -4.90 -13.78
N GLN A 279 -5.52 -4.94 -14.40
CA GLN A 279 -6.07 -6.16 -15.03
C GLN A 279 -5.21 -6.63 -16.22
N ILE A 280 -4.47 -5.72 -16.83
CA ILE A 280 -3.54 -6.00 -17.93
C ILE A 280 -2.23 -6.59 -17.39
N ARG A 281 -1.98 -6.56 -16.07
CA ARG A 281 -0.78 -7.16 -15.49
C ARG A 281 -1.04 -8.60 -15.13
N LEU A 282 -0.12 -9.47 -15.54
CA LEU A 282 -0.15 -10.88 -15.18
C LEU A 282 -0.01 -11.01 -13.64
N LYS A 283 -1.02 -11.60 -13.00
CA LYS A 283 -0.87 -12.09 -11.61
C LYS A 283 -0.02 -13.38 -11.67
N PRO A 284 0.91 -13.60 -10.72
CA PRO A 284 1.76 -14.78 -10.73
C PRO A 284 0.98 -16.07 -10.50
N ASP A 285 -0.22 -15.99 -9.90
CA ASP A 285 -1.03 -17.16 -9.57
C ASP A 285 -2.08 -17.48 -10.65
N HIS A 286 -2.20 -18.78 -10.93
CA HIS A 286 -2.50 -19.41 -12.21
C HIS A 286 -3.89 -19.17 -12.84
N GLY A 287 -4.80 -18.43 -12.20
CA GLY A 287 -6.18 -18.27 -12.68
C GLY A 287 -6.32 -17.42 -13.95
N ASN A 288 -5.50 -16.38 -14.08
CA ASN A 288 -5.68 -15.38 -15.16
C ASN A 288 -4.74 -15.58 -16.35
N LEU A 289 -3.94 -16.65 -16.38
CA LEU A 289 -3.05 -16.91 -17.53
C LEU A 289 -3.86 -17.16 -18.80
N MET A 290 -4.94 -17.93 -18.71
CA MET A 290 -5.81 -18.19 -19.85
C MET A 290 -6.48 -16.90 -20.33
N GLU A 291 -7.08 -16.15 -19.41
CA GLU A 291 -7.74 -14.88 -19.74
C GLU A 291 -6.76 -13.85 -20.33
N TYR A 292 -5.56 -13.73 -19.75
CA TYR A 292 -4.49 -12.89 -20.28
C TYR A 292 -4.08 -13.32 -21.69
N ILE A 293 -3.86 -14.62 -21.92
CA ILE A 293 -3.53 -15.14 -23.26
C ILE A 293 -4.68 -14.83 -24.23
N THR A 294 -5.94 -15.05 -23.85
CA THR A 294 -7.07 -14.73 -24.72
C THR A 294 -7.16 -13.24 -25.05
N PHE A 295 -6.89 -12.35 -24.09
CA PHE A 295 -6.84 -10.90 -24.32
C PHE A 295 -5.76 -10.53 -25.33
N TRP A 296 -4.54 -11.07 -25.19
CA TRP A 296 -3.45 -10.78 -26.13
C TRP A 296 -3.65 -11.42 -27.50
N VAL A 297 -4.25 -12.61 -27.57
CA VAL A 297 -4.63 -13.25 -28.83
C VAL A 297 -5.68 -12.42 -29.55
N ALA A 298 -6.74 -11.99 -28.86
CA ALA A 298 -7.75 -11.11 -29.44
C ALA A 298 -7.15 -9.79 -29.95
N THR A 299 -6.26 -9.19 -29.16
CA THR A 299 -5.52 -7.97 -29.54
C THR A 299 -4.66 -8.20 -30.78
N LEU A 300 -3.93 -9.31 -30.86
CA LEU A 300 -3.12 -9.67 -32.02
C LEU A 300 -3.99 -9.88 -33.27
N VAL A 301 -5.11 -10.60 -33.14
CA VAL A 301 -6.08 -10.81 -34.23
C VAL A 301 -6.63 -9.47 -34.73
N LEU A 302 -6.97 -8.55 -33.84
CA LEU A 302 -7.44 -7.21 -34.20
C LEU A 302 -6.37 -6.45 -35.01
N ILE A 303 -5.12 -6.45 -34.57
CA ILE A 303 -4.00 -5.80 -35.26
C ILE A 303 -3.79 -6.42 -36.65
N LEU A 304 -3.77 -7.75 -36.75
CA LEU A 304 -3.62 -8.46 -38.01
C LEU A 304 -4.78 -8.18 -38.97
N THR A 305 -6.00 -8.03 -38.45
CA THR A 305 -7.18 -7.68 -39.24
C THR A 305 -7.04 -6.28 -39.84
N ILE A 306 -6.60 -5.30 -39.04
CA ILE A 306 -6.35 -3.93 -39.51
C ILE A 306 -5.26 -3.91 -40.58
N LEU A 307 -4.15 -4.64 -40.37
CA LEU A 307 -3.07 -4.75 -41.35
C LEU A 307 -3.56 -5.42 -42.64
N SER A 308 -4.33 -6.51 -42.54
CA SER A 308 -4.90 -7.19 -43.71
C SER A 308 -5.81 -6.28 -44.54
N ILE A 309 -6.61 -5.45 -43.88
CA ILE A 309 -7.46 -4.46 -44.57
C ILE A 309 -6.58 -3.43 -45.29
N ALA A 310 -5.54 -2.92 -44.64
CA ALA A 310 -4.63 -1.95 -45.25
C ALA A 310 -3.90 -2.54 -46.47
N PHE A 311 -3.37 -3.76 -46.35
CA PHE A 311 -2.75 -4.46 -47.49
C PHE A 311 -3.75 -4.74 -48.60
N GLY A 312 -4.98 -5.14 -48.27
CA GLY A 312 -6.05 -5.34 -49.26
C GLY A 312 -6.36 -4.07 -50.04
N VAL A 313 -6.45 -2.92 -49.37
CA VAL A 313 -6.65 -1.62 -50.03
C VAL A 313 -5.45 -1.24 -50.90
N ALA A 314 -4.23 -1.44 -50.41
CA ALA A 314 -3.02 -1.18 -51.19
C ALA A 314 -2.96 -2.04 -52.46
N SER A 315 -3.26 -3.34 -52.36
CA SER A 315 -3.34 -4.25 -53.50
C SER A 315 -4.40 -3.83 -54.51
N LEU A 316 -5.57 -3.37 -54.06
CA LEU A 316 -6.64 -2.86 -54.94
C LEU A 316 -6.17 -1.61 -55.72
N VAL A 317 -5.48 -0.68 -55.05
CA VAL A 317 -4.94 0.53 -55.69
C VAL A 317 -3.87 0.17 -56.72
N LEU A 318 -2.97 -0.75 -56.39
CA LEU A 318 -1.94 -1.23 -57.33
C LEU A 318 -2.57 -1.93 -58.54
N ALA A 319 -3.59 -2.77 -58.33
CA ALA A 319 -4.32 -3.42 -59.41
C ALA A 319 -5.00 -2.40 -60.34
N LYS A 320 -5.62 -1.35 -59.78
CA LYS A 320 -6.20 -0.25 -60.58
C LYS A 320 -5.12 0.45 -61.41
N ARG A 321 -3.98 0.81 -60.79
CA ARG A 321 -2.87 1.47 -61.49
C ARG A 321 -2.32 0.61 -62.63
N ALA A 322 -2.17 -0.70 -62.41
CA ALA A 322 -1.74 -1.64 -63.44
C ALA A 322 -2.74 -1.71 -64.61
N LEU A 323 -4.05 -1.71 -64.32
CA LEU A 323 -5.10 -1.68 -65.33
C LEU A 323 -5.05 -0.39 -66.17
N ASP A 324 -4.91 0.77 -65.53
CA ASP A 324 -4.79 2.06 -66.22
C ASP A 324 -3.56 2.09 -67.17
N VAL A 325 -2.42 1.55 -66.72
CA VAL A 325 -1.22 1.43 -67.55
C VAL A 325 -1.44 0.47 -68.72
N SER A 326 -2.11 -0.66 -68.49
CA SER A 326 -2.44 -1.62 -69.55
C SER A 326 -3.32 -1.00 -70.63
N ILE A 327 -4.37 -0.26 -70.25
CA ILE A 327 -5.25 0.45 -71.21
C ILE A 327 -4.44 1.44 -72.06
N ARG A 328 -3.54 2.22 -71.45
CA ARG A 328 -2.67 3.15 -72.20
C ARG A 328 -1.70 2.43 -73.13
N SER A 329 -1.14 1.30 -72.71
CA SER A 329 -0.25 0.49 -73.56
C SER A 329 -0.98 -0.05 -74.80
N LEU A 330 -2.27 -0.41 -74.66
CA LEU A 330 -3.09 -0.86 -75.78
C LEU A 330 -3.29 0.25 -76.81
N ASP A 331 -3.59 1.48 -76.38
CA ASP A 331 -3.73 2.64 -77.27
C ASP A 331 -2.44 2.93 -78.05
N VAL A 332 -1.29 2.92 -77.36
CA VAL A 332 0.03 3.08 -78.01
C VAL A 332 0.29 1.94 -79.02
N SER A 333 -0.08 0.70 -78.68
CA SER A 333 0.07 -0.44 -79.60
C SER A 333 -0.83 -0.32 -80.84
N VAL A 334 -2.03 0.25 -80.71
CA VAL A 334 -2.92 0.51 -81.85
C VAL A 334 -2.35 1.61 -82.74
N GLN A 335 -1.83 2.69 -82.14
CA GLN A 335 -1.19 3.77 -82.89
C GLN A 335 0.09 3.31 -83.61
N SER A 336 0.93 2.50 -82.97
CA SER A 336 2.13 1.94 -83.59
C SER A 336 1.78 0.98 -84.73
N TYR A 337 0.73 0.17 -84.57
CA TYR A 337 0.20 -0.68 -85.65
C TYR A 337 -0.28 0.16 -86.84
N ASN A 338 -1.06 1.23 -86.60
CA ASN A 338 -1.55 2.11 -87.66
C ASN A 338 -0.41 2.85 -88.38
N LEU A 339 0.62 3.30 -87.64
CA LEU A 339 1.81 3.92 -88.24
C LEU A 339 2.61 2.93 -89.08
N ALA A 340 2.84 1.71 -88.57
CA ALA A 340 3.53 0.66 -89.32
C ALA A 340 2.77 0.28 -90.60
N LEU A 341 1.44 0.20 -90.53
CA LEU A 341 0.57 -0.01 -91.69
C LEU A 341 0.72 1.13 -92.70
N ALA A 342 0.69 2.39 -92.26
CA ALA A 342 0.85 3.56 -93.13
C ALA A 342 2.22 3.59 -93.83
N ILE A 343 3.30 3.25 -93.11
CA ILE A 343 4.66 3.14 -93.69
C ILE A 343 4.71 2.01 -94.73
N ALA A 344 4.13 0.84 -94.41
CA ALA A 344 4.09 -0.29 -95.33
C ALA A 344 3.32 0.03 -96.62
N CYS A 345 2.22 0.79 -96.52
CA CYS A 345 1.42 1.19 -97.69
C CYS A 345 2.01 2.37 -98.48
N ALA A 346 3.03 3.06 -97.98
CA ALA A 346 3.70 4.15 -98.69
C ALA A 346 4.72 3.66 -99.74
N ASP A 347 5.08 2.37 -99.75
CA ASP A 347 5.98 1.79 -100.75
C ASP A 347 5.27 1.64 -102.11
N LYS A 348 6.00 1.92 -103.21
CA LYS A 348 5.44 2.04 -104.57
C LYS A 348 4.84 0.74 -105.12
N ASN A 349 5.21 -0.41 -104.54
CA ASN A 349 4.70 -1.73 -104.92
C ASN A 349 3.75 -2.35 -103.89
N ALA A 350 3.36 -1.62 -102.83
CA ALA A 350 2.61 -2.16 -101.69
C ALA A 350 1.22 -2.72 -102.05
N THR A 351 0.56 -2.16 -103.06
CA THR A 351 -0.76 -2.60 -103.53
C THR A 351 -0.74 -3.98 -104.19
N ASN A 352 0.42 -4.44 -104.68
CA ASN A 352 0.57 -5.77 -105.27
C ASN A 352 0.98 -6.84 -104.25
N THR A 353 1.66 -6.46 -103.16
CA THR A 353 2.18 -7.39 -102.14
C THR A 353 1.25 -7.56 -100.93
N LEU A 354 0.44 -6.55 -100.58
CA LEU A 354 -0.47 -6.55 -99.43
C LEU A 354 -1.90 -6.09 -99.81
N PRO A 355 -2.58 -6.77 -100.76
CA PRO A 355 -3.83 -6.29 -101.38
C PRO A 355 -5.04 -6.21 -100.43
N GLY A 356 -4.99 -6.88 -99.27
CA GLY A 356 -6.06 -6.83 -98.26
C GLY A 356 -5.91 -5.70 -97.22
N PHE A 357 -4.74 -5.06 -97.15
CA PHE A 357 -4.37 -4.12 -96.08
C PHE A 357 -4.08 -2.71 -96.61
N CYS A 358 -3.53 -2.61 -97.82
CA CYS A 358 -3.30 -1.34 -98.51
C CYS A 358 -4.28 -1.24 -99.68
N LYS A 359 -5.19 -0.26 -99.66
CA LYS A 359 -6.15 0.00 -100.74
C LYS A 359 -5.70 1.14 -101.63
#